data_AF-E2J794-F1
#
_entry.id   AF-E2J794-F1
#
_cell.length_a   1.000
_cell.length_b   1.000
_cell.length_c   1.000
_cell.angle_alpha   90.00
_cell.angle_beta   90.00
_cell.angle_gamma   90.00
#
_symmetry.space_group_name_H-M   'P 1'
#
loop_
_entity.id
_entity.type
_entity.pdbx_description
1 polymer ?
#
loop_
_entity_poly.entity_id
_entity_poly.type
_entity_poly.pdbx_seq_one_letter_code
_entity_poly.pdbx_strand_id
1 'polypeptide(L)'
;MRFSTSVFSVVVIAVFLCMLDKHVVGEVGCYSSCPLTYDPVCGYNGAEYVLFNTMCELERTNSCNNRGHFELVEGECKTRQAFTPPT
;
A
#
# COMPACT_ATOMS: atom_id res chain seq x y z
N MET A 1 3.76 37.00 38.14
CA MET A 1 3.32 35.67 37.66
C MET A 1 4.42 35.09 36.78
N ARG A 2 5.44 34.45 37.37
CA ARG A 2 6.53 33.78 36.65
C ARG A 2 6.19 32.29 36.56
N PHE A 3 5.17 31.94 35.77
CA PHE A 3 5.00 30.55 35.36
C PHE A 3 6.09 30.28 34.33
N SER A 4 7.21 29.82 34.90
CA SER A 4 8.50 29.55 34.30
C SER A 4 8.38 29.17 32.82
N THR A 5 9.15 29.81 31.95
CA THR A 5 9.29 29.46 30.52
C THR A 5 9.39 27.95 30.27
N SER A 6 9.90 27.21 31.27
CA SER A 6 9.88 25.75 31.38
C SER A 6 8.50 25.10 31.17
N VAL A 7 7.41 25.63 31.74
CA VAL A 7 6.07 25.02 31.59
C VAL A 7 5.52 25.19 30.18
N PHE A 8 5.77 26.33 29.54
CA PHE A 8 5.39 26.57 28.15
C PHE A 8 6.19 25.65 27.22
N SER A 9 7.49 25.50 27.46
CA SER A 9 8.32 24.57 26.69
C SER A 9 7.85 23.12 26.80
N VAL A 10 7.49 22.65 28.00
CA VAL A 10 6.98 21.28 28.20
C VAL A 10 5.65 21.08 27.48
N VAL A 11 4.74 22.06 27.53
CA VAL A 11 3.45 21.98 26.82
C VAL A 11 3.66 21.96 25.31
N VAL A 12 4.55 22.79 24.78
CA VAL A 12 4.88 22.82 23.35
C VAL A 12 5.49 21.49 22.92
N ILE A 13 6.48 20.96 23.66
CA ILE A 13 7.10 19.66 23.36
C ILE A 13 6.07 18.53 23.41
N ALA A 14 5.20 18.49 24.42
CA ALA A 14 4.15 17.49 24.52
C ALA A 14 3.18 17.56 23.32
N VAL A 15 2.75 18.76 22.92
CA VAL A 15 1.90 18.94 21.73
C VAL A 15 2.62 18.51 20.45
N PHE A 16 3.90 18.86 20.28
CA PHE A 16 4.69 18.42 19.12
C PHE A 16 4.85 16.89 19.08
N LEU A 17 5.14 16.25 20.21
CA LEU A 17 5.21 14.79 20.30
C LEU A 17 3.86 14.14 19.97
N CYS A 18 2.76 14.65 20.52
CA CYS A 18 1.40 14.15 20.19
C CYS A 18 1.03 14.33 18.71
N MET A 19 1.52 15.39 18.05
CA MET A 19 1.31 15.60 16.61
C MET A 19 2.19 14.68 15.76
N LEU A 20 3.39 14.31 16.25
CA LEU A 20 4.27 13.32 15.61
C LEU A 20 3.71 11.89 15.73
N ASP A 21 3.12 11.53 16.88
CA ASP A 21 2.45 10.22 17.07
C ASP A 21 1.20 10.06 16.18
N LYS A 22 0.60 11.17 15.73
CA LYS A 22 -0.58 11.15 14.86
C LYS A 22 -0.25 10.87 13.40
N HIS A 23 1.04 10.78 13.04
CA HIS A 23 1.50 10.45 11.70
C HIS A 23 2.25 9.12 11.75
N VAL A 24 1.52 8.04 11.44
CA VAL A 24 1.93 6.64 11.13
C VAL A 24 0.91 5.67 11.76
N VAL A 25 -0.38 5.92 11.52
CA VAL A 25 -1.30 4.80 11.27
C VAL A 25 -1.46 4.74 9.76
N GLY A 26 -0.35 4.45 9.09
CA GLY A 26 -0.42 3.80 7.80
C GLY A 26 -0.83 2.37 8.11
N GLU A 27 -2.13 2.16 8.30
CA GLU A 27 -2.67 0.81 8.27
C GLU A 27 -2.36 0.32 6.85
N VAL A 28 -1.24 -0.39 6.68
CA VAL A 28 -1.07 -1.30 5.54
C VAL A 28 -2.00 -2.47 5.83
N GLY A 29 -3.30 -2.13 5.88
CA GLY A 29 -4.37 -3.03 6.19
C GLY A 29 -4.47 -3.95 5.00
N CYS A 30 -4.01 -5.17 5.19
CA CYS A 30 -4.16 -6.20 4.20
C CYS A 30 -5.63 -6.33 3.84
N TYR A 31 -6.01 -5.88 2.64
CA TYR A 31 -7.38 -5.99 2.17
C TYR A 31 -7.76 -7.48 2.18
N SER A 32 -8.64 -7.87 3.10
CA SER A 32 -8.96 -9.28 3.37
C SER A 32 -9.90 -9.88 2.32
N SER A 33 -10.44 -9.06 1.41
CA SER A 33 -11.28 -9.52 0.30
C SER A 33 -11.23 -8.55 -0.87
N CYS A 34 -11.06 -9.06 -2.09
CA CYS A 34 -11.24 -8.27 -3.32
C CYS A 34 -12.58 -8.62 -3.98
N PRO A 35 -13.23 -7.68 -4.67
CA PRO A 35 -14.43 -7.96 -5.43
C PRO A 35 -14.15 -9.01 -6.51
N LEU A 36 -15.12 -9.89 -6.75
CA LEU A 36 -15.04 -10.92 -7.82
C LEU A 36 -15.32 -10.35 -9.21
N THR A 37 -15.02 -9.07 -9.42
CA THR A 37 -15.13 -8.42 -10.73
C THR A 37 -13.87 -8.73 -11.53
N TYR A 38 -13.97 -8.83 -12.86
CA TYR A 38 -12.82 -9.07 -13.72
C TYR A 38 -12.49 -7.78 -14.47
N ASP A 39 -11.42 -7.12 -14.04
CA ASP A 39 -10.84 -5.92 -14.65
C ASP A 39 -9.31 -6.07 -14.64
N PRO A 40 -8.77 -6.85 -15.60
CA PRO A 40 -7.42 -7.37 -15.51
C PRO A 40 -6.36 -6.28 -15.64
N VAL A 41 -5.37 -6.30 -14.75
CA VAL A 41 -4.23 -5.37 -14.77
C VAL A 41 -2.91 -6.14 -14.85
N CYS A 42 -1.91 -5.51 -15.47
CA CYS A 42 -0.56 -6.05 -15.55
C CYS A 42 0.31 -5.44 -14.45
N GLY A 43 0.98 -6.29 -13.67
CA GLY A 43 1.97 -5.87 -12.69
C GLY A 43 3.36 -6.38 -13.04
N TYR A 44 4.40 -5.59 -12.79
CA TYR A 44 5.80 -5.97 -12.96
C TYR A 44 6.59 -5.72 -11.68
N ASN A 45 7.30 -6.74 -11.18
CA ASN A 45 8.07 -6.64 -9.94
C ASN A 45 9.58 -6.49 -10.15
N GLY A 46 10.02 -6.13 -11.35
CA GLY A 46 11.44 -6.09 -11.71
C GLY A 46 12.00 -7.42 -12.23
N ALA A 47 11.26 -8.53 -12.08
CA ALA A 47 11.68 -9.86 -12.53
C ALA A 47 10.67 -10.51 -13.50
N GLU A 48 9.38 -10.41 -13.21
CA GLU A 48 8.31 -11.04 -13.97
C GLU A 48 7.10 -10.13 -14.16
N TYR A 49 6.40 -10.31 -15.28
CA TYR A 49 5.09 -9.73 -15.54
C TYR A 49 4.01 -10.71 -15.12
N VAL A 50 3.10 -10.26 -14.25
CA VAL A 50 1.98 -11.06 -13.73
C VAL A 50 0.68 -10.35 -14.05
N LEU A 51 -0.32 -11.12 -14.50
CA LEU A 51 -1.68 -10.61 -14.69
C LEU A 51 -2.48 -10.82 -13.40
N PHE A 52 -3.08 -9.75 -12.90
CA PHE A 52 -4.00 -9.77 -11.76
C PHE A 52 -5.43 -9.61 -12.27
N ASN A 53 -6.41 -10.18 -11.58
CA ASN A 53 -7.81 -10.08 -12.04
C ASN A 53 -8.40 -8.67 -11.89
N THR A 54 -7.82 -7.87 -10.99
CA THR A 54 -8.26 -6.54 -10.56
C THR A 54 -7.08 -5.79 -9.98
N MET A 55 -7.17 -4.45 -9.96
CA MET A 55 -6.24 -3.60 -9.20
C MET A 55 -6.15 -4.00 -7.73
N CYS A 56 -7.28 -4.37 -7.11
CA CYS A 56 -7.32 -4.79 -5.71
C CYS A 56 -6.40 -5.98 -5.44
N GLU A 57 -6.36 -6.98 -6.32
CA GLU A 57 -5.48 -8.14 -6.15
C GLU A 57 -4.00 -7.80 -6.28
N LEU A 58 -3.66 -6.84 -7.14
CA LEU A 58 -2.29 -6.33 -7.27
C LEU A 58 -1.87 -5.63 -5.96
N GLU A 59 -2.68 -4.68 -5.48
CA GLU A 59 -2.41 -3.95 -4.24
C GLU A 59 -2.33 -4.89 -3.03
N ARG A 60 -3.27 -5.82 -2.94
CA ARG A 60 -3.26 -6.88 -1.93
C ARG A 60 -1.98 -7.69 -1.98
N THR A 61 -1.51 -8.06 -3.17
CA THR A 61 -0.28 -8.84 -3.31
C THR A 61 0.92 -8.05 -2.81
N ASN A 62 0.98 -6.75 -3.12
CA ASN A 62 2.02 -5.83 -2.66
C ASN A 62 2.00 -5.64 -1.14
N SER A 63 0.82 -5.62 -0.53
CA SER A 63 0.67 -5.42 0.92
C SER A 63 0.84 -6.70 1.73
N CYS A 64 0.49 -7.88 1.20
CA CYS A 64 0.24 -9.08 2.02
C CYS A 64 1.00 -10.34 1.62
N ASN A 65 1.30 -10.52 0.33
CA ASN A 65 1.68 -11.84 -0.17
C ASN A 65 3.19 -12.11 -0.14
N ASN A 66 4.02 -11.16 0.31
CA ASN A 66 5.49 -11.24 0.28
C ASN A 66 6.07 -11.69 -1.08
N ARG A 67 5.29 -11.56 -2.18
CA ARG A 67 5.67 -11.93 -3.54
C ARG A 67 6.42 -10.81 -4.27
N GLY A 68 6.88 -9.81 -3.52
CA GLY A 68 7.47 -8.59 -4.04
C GLY A 68 6.44 -7.49 -4.27
N HIS A 69 6.93 -6.37 -4.80
CA HIS A 69 6.14 -5.20 -5.14
C HIS A 69 5.97 -5.13 -6.66
N PHE A 70 4.73 -5.26 -7.12
CA PHE A 70 4.34 -5.15 -8.52
C PHE A 70 3.93 -3.71 -8.81
N GLU A 71 4.63 -3.08 -9.75
CA GLU A 71 4.25 -1.79 -10.32
C GLU A 71 3.26 -2.01 -11.47
N LEU A 72 2.23 -1.17 -11.54
CA LEU A 72 1.27 -1.22 -12.63
C LEU A 72 1.94 -0.88 -13.96
N VAL A 73 1.73 -1.73 -14.96
CA VAL A 73 2.23 -1.54 -16.31
C VAL A 73 1.06 -1.21 -17.22
N GLU A 74 1.11 -0.02 -17.82
CA GLU A 74 0.16 0.39 -18.84
C GLU A 74 0.47 -0.30 -20.18
N GLY A 75 -0.56 -0.78 -20.87
CA GLY A 75 -0.44 -1.42 -22.19
C GLY A 75 -0.46 -2.95 -22.17
N GLU A 76 0.06 -3.57 -23.24
CA GLU A 76 0.03 -5.03 -23.38
C GLU A 76 0.90 -5.69 -22.31
N CYS A 77 0.31 -6.61 -21.54
CA CYS A 77 1.05 -7.39 -20.57
C CYS A 77 1.99 -8.33 -21.32
N LYS A 78 3.30 -8.07 -21.23
CA LYS A 78 4.35 -8.93 -21.79
C LYS A 78 4.50 -10.19 -20.95
N THR A 79 3.43 -10.95 -20.77
CA THR A 79 3.49 -12.21 -20.06
C THR A 79 4.32 -13.19 -20.89
N ARG A 80 5.21 -13.94 -20.23
CA ARG A 80 5.78 -15.15 -20.83
C ARG A 80 4.81 -16.33 -20.81
N GLN A 81 3.65 -16.17 -20.17
CA GLN A 81 2.60 -17.17 -20.09
C GLN A 81 1.32 -16.61 -20.70
N ALA A 82 0.80 -17.29 -21.72
CA ALA A 82 -0.48 -16.98 -22.32
C ALA A 82 -1.56 -17.02 -21.23
N PHE A 83 -2.27 -15.90 -21.05
CA PHE A 83 -3.45 -15.87 -20.19
C PHE A 83 -4.45 -16.91 -20.70
N THR A 84 -4.69 -17.97 -19.92
CA THR A 84 -5.76 -18.92 -20.17
C THR A 84 -6.95 -18.47 -19.33
N PRO A 85 -8.02 -17.94 -19.94
CA PRO A 85 -9.20 -17.57 -19.18
C PRO A 85 -9.78 -18.81 -18.48
N PRO A 86 -10.23 -18.70 -17.22
CA PRO A 86 -10.91 -19.80 -16.55
C PRO A 86 -12.23 -20.10 -17.28
N THR A 87 -12.40 -21.37 -17.69
CA THR A 87 -13.64 -21.92 -18.29
C THR A 87 -14.72 -22.16 -17.27
#